data_AF-A0A972CUX6-F1
#
_entry.id   AF-A0A972CUX6-F1
#
_cell.length_a   1.000
_cell.length_b   1.000
_cell.length_c   1.000
_cell.angle_alpha   90.00
_cell.angle_beta   90.00
_cell.angle_gamma   90.00
#
_symmetry.space_group_name_H-M   'P 1'
#
loop_
_entity.id
_entity.type
_entity.pdbx_description
1 polymer ?
#
loop_
_entity_poly.entity_id
_entity_poly.type
_entity_poly.pdbx_seq_one_letter_code
_entity_poly.pdbx_strand_id
1 'polypeptide(L)'
;MAERITLMDSLMITVFSMAVVFAVLAGIALFIKLLRAASNGVVEKEVKNKIQENIKVEKANETIEEKEDIEDEELVAVISAAIAASLGVSIPEINIRSIRRTDLATNSWAQAGRVEQIMSRL
;
A
#
# COMPACT_ATOMS: atom_id res chain seq x y z
N MET A 1 14.58 51.59 32.79
CA MET A 1 13.55 52.19 31.94
C MET A 1 12.71 51.01 31.44
N ALA A 2 11.57 50.74 32.08
CA ALA A 2 10.75 49.57 31.76
C ALA A 2 9.90 49.89 30.53
N GLU A 3 10.24 49.28 29.41
CA GLU A 3 9.52 49.44 28.15
C GLU A 3 8.16 48.74 28.30
N ARG A 4 7.08 49.51 28.23
CA ARG A 4 5.72 48.98 28.38
C ARG A 4 5.32 48.33 27.07
N ILE A 5 5.49 47.01 26.99
CA ILE A 5 4.97 46.20 25.88
C ILE A 5 3.45 46.34 25.89
N THR A 6 2.89 46.84 24.79
CA THR A 6 1.44 47.06 24.68
C THR A 6 0.79 45.73 24.29
N LEU A 7 -0.42 45.44 24.81
CA LEU A 7 -1.16 44.22 24.44
C LEU A 7 -1.37 44.09 22.92
N MET A 8 -1.43 45.24 22.24
CA MET A 8 -1.47 45.33 20.78
C MET A 8 -0.22 44.73 20.12
N ASP A 9 0.98 44.92 20.70
CA ASP A 9 2.23 44.39 20.16
C ASP A 9 2.23 42.86 20.23
N SER A 10 1.76 42.31 21.34
CA SER A 10 1.61 40.86 21.51
C SER A 10 0.53 40.29 20.59
N LEU A 11 -0.58 41.00 20.37
CA LEU A 11 -1.61 40.55 19.42
C LEU A 11 -1.09 40.54 17.97
N MET A 12 -0.28 41.52 17.59
CA MET A 12 0.36 41.54 16.27
C MET A 12 1.35 40.38 16.11
N ILE A 13 2.13 40.06 17.15
CA ILE A 13 3.10 38.96 17.08
C ILE A 13 2.43 37.60 16.91
N THR A 14 1.25 37.37 17.51
CA THR A 14 0.54 36.09 17.39
C THR A 14 -0.09 35.91 16.01
N VAL A 15 -0.71 36.96 15.47
CA VAL A 15 -1.25 36.92 14.10
C VAL A 15 -0.12 36.75 13.10
N PHE A 16 1.01 37.45 13.30
CA PHE A 16 2.19 37.31 12.46
C PHE A 16 2.77 35.90 12.51
N SER A 17 2.93 35.31 13.71
CA SER A 17 3.44 33.95 13.84
C SER A 17 2.50 32.93 13.21
N MET A 18 1.18 33.10 13.36
CA MET A 18 0.17 32.25 12.71
C MET A 18 0.25 32.34 11.18
N ALA A 19 0.43 33.55 10.63
CA ALA A 19 0.59 33.77 9.20
C ALA A 19 1.88 33.12 8.65
N VAL A 20 2.99 33.24 9.38
CA VAL A 20 4.27 32.62 8.99
C VAL A 20 4.16 31.09 8.99
N VAL A 21 3.53 30.49 10.00
CA VAL A 21 3.29 29.03 10.01
C VAL A 21 2.47 28.59 8.79
N PHE A 22 1.41 29.34 8.46
CA PHE A 22 0.62 29.06 7.26
C PHE A 22 1.43 29.19 5.97
N ALA A 23 2.29 30.21 5.87
CA ALA A 23 3.20 30.40 4.74
C ALA A 23 4.22 29.25 4.61
N VAL A 24 4.77 28.76 5.72
CA VAL A 24 5.70 27.62 5.73
C VAL A 24 4.99 26.35 5.25
N LEU A 25 3.79 26.06 5.75
CA LEU A 25 3.01 24.89 5.30
C LEU A 25 2.66 24.98 3.81
N ALA A 26 2.23 26.15 3.34
CA ALA A 26 1.97 26.40 1.92
C ALA A 26 3.24 26.23 1.07
N GLY A 27 4.39 26.71 1.57
CA GLY A 27 5.69 26.55 0.94
C GLY A 27 6.06 25.07 0.79
N ILE A 28 5.99 24.29 1.87
CA ILE A 28 6.27 22.84 1.83
C ILE A 28 5.34 22.12 0.86
N ALA A 29 4.04 22.45 0.86
CA ALA A 29 3.08 21.87 -0.08
C ALA A 29 3.43 22.20 -1.56
N LEU A 30 3.91 23.43 -1.83
CA LEU A 30 4.34 23.85 -3.15
C LEU A 30 5.63 23.13 -3.58
N PHE A 31 6.61 22.99 -2.67
CA PHE A 31 7.83 22.19 -2.90
C PHE A 31 7.48 20.74 -3.28
N ILE A 32 6.56 20.09 -2.54
CA ILE A 32 6.11 18.73 -2.86
C ILE A 32 5.45 18.68 -4.24
N LYS A 33 4.61 19.67 -4.59
CA LYS A 33 3.98 19.74 -5.91
C LYS A 33 5.00 19.95 -7.03
N LEU A 34 6.03 20.78 -6.81
CA LEU A 34 7.07 21.05 -7.79
C LEU A 34 7.97 19.83 -8.00
N LEU A 35 8.37 19.16 -6.92
CA LEU A 35 9.11 17.90 -6.98
C LEU A 35 8.29 16.79 -7.65
N ARG A 36 6.99 16.71 -7.33
CA ARG A 36 6.07 15.79 -7.99
C ARG A 36 5.95 16.11 -9.48
N ALA A 37 5.78 17.37 -9.86
CA ALA A 37 5.70 17.78 -11.27
C ALA A 37 7.01 17.49 -12.03
N ALA A 38 8.17 17.73 -11.41
CA ALA A 38 9.47 17.41 -11.99
C ALA A 38 9.73 15.90 -12.06
N SER A 39 9.19 15.13 -11.11
CA SER A 39 9.27 13.66 -11.08
C SER A 39 8.22 12.98 -11.96
N ASN A 40 7.19 13.70 -12.41
CA ASN A 40 6.07 13.17 -13.17
C ASN A 40 6.38 13.03 -14.67
N GLY A 41 7.55 12.50 -15.00
CA GLY A 41 7.77 11.85 -16.28
C GLY A 41 6.93 10.58 -16.47
N VAL A 42 6.31 10.00 -15.43
CA VAL A 42 5.60 8.69 -15.58
C VAL A 42 4.32 8.49 -14.72
N VAL A 43 4.00 9.25 -13.65
CA VAL A 43 3.00 8.77 -12.66
C VAL A 43 1.94 9.80 -12.23
N GLU A 44 1.25 10.45 -13.18
CA GLU A 44 0.14 11.39 -12.89
C GLU A 44 -1.26 10.95 -13.31
N LYS A 45 -1.59 9.64 -13.26
CA LYS A 45 -2.99 9.22 -13.47
C LYS A 45 -3.64 8.40 -12.35
N GLU A 46 -2.90 7.86 -11.39
CA GLU A 46 -3.48 6.80 -10.55
C GLU A 46 -3.93 7.21 -9.15
N VAL A 47 -3.43 8.32 -8.59
CA VAL A 47 -3.74 8.64 -7.18
C VAL A 47 -5.15 9.21 -6.98
N LYS A 48 -5.77 9.80 -8.01
CA LYS A 48 -7.16 10.32 -7.92
C LYS A 48 -8.23 9.29 -8.23
N ASN A 49 -7.95 8.26 -9.06
CA ASN A 49 -8.89 7.17 -9.32
C ASN A 49 -9.00 6.20 -8.15
N LYS A 50 -7.92 5.98 -7.39
CA LYS A 50 -7.90 4.97 -6.32
C LYS A 50 -8.77 5.32 -5.10
N ILE A 51 -9.07 6.60 -4.86
CA ILE A 51 -9.90 7.01 -3.71
C ILE A 51 -11.40 6.86 -4.00
N GLN A 52 -11.85 7.06 -5.24
CA GLN A 52 -13.27 6.87 -5.60
C GLN A 52 -13.61 5.40 -5.90
N GLU A 53 -12.65 4.60 -6.36
CA GLU A 53 -12.88 3.18 -6.62
C GLU A 53 -12.91 2.34 -5.34
N ASN A 54 -12.10 2.68 -4.33
CA ASN A 54 -12.04 1.94 -3.06
C ASN A 54 -13.36 2.00 -2.25
N ILE A 55 -14.14 3.09 -2.36
CA ILE A 55 -15.44 3.20 -1.69
C ILE A 55 -16.53 2.39 -2.41
N LYS A 56 -16.36 2.07 -3.69
CA LYS A 56 -17.35 1.30 -4.46
C LYS A 56 -17.09 -0.22 -4.45
N VAL A 57 -15.82 -0.64 -4.28
CA VAL A 57 -15.47 -2.08 -4.26
C VAL A 57 -15.80 -2.74 -2.91
N GLU A 58 -15.80 -2.01 -1.80
CA GLU A 58 -16.06 -2.58 -0.47
C GLU A 58 -17.53 -3.02 -0.25
N LYS A 59 -18.44 -2.67 -1.17
CA LYS A 59 -19.87 -3.03 -1.08
C LYS A 59 -20.33 -4.10 -2.08
N ALA A 60 -19.43 -4.70 -2.85
CA ALA A 60 -19.76 -5.68 -3.89
C ALA A 60 -19.34 -7.13 -3.57
N ASN A 61 -18.76 -7.40 -2.40
CA ASN A 61 -18.25 -8.74 -2.07
C ASN A 61 -19.16 -9.56 -1.15
N GLU A 62 -20.42 -9.17 -1.00
CA GLU A 62 -21.47 -10.04 -0.47
C GLU A 62 -22.25 -10.66 -1.63
N THR A 63 -21.63 -11.53 -2.41
CA THR A 63 -22.35 -12.61 -3.09
C THR A 63 -21.38 -13.76 -3.29
N ILE A 64 -21.69 -14.84 -2.58
CA ILE A 64 -21.16 -16.18 -2.80
C ILE A 64 -21.45 -16.56 -4.26
N GLU A 65 -20.42 -16.69 -5.09
CA GLU A 65 -20.46 -17.56 -6.27
C GLU A 65 -19.40 -18.64 -6.12
N GLU A 66 -19.87 -19.69 -5.47
CA GLU A 66 -19.41 -21.06 -5.59
C GLU A 66 -19.42 -21.48 -7.07
N LYS A 67 -18.28 -21.34 -7.77
CA LYS A 67 -17.77 -22.16 -8.90
C LYS A 67 -16.71 -21.40 -9.71
N GLU A 68 -15.44 -21.59 -9.36
CA GLU A 68 -14.33 -21.29 -10.30
C GLU A 68 -13.15 -22.26 -10.06
N ASP A 69 -13.41 -23.45 -9.51
CA ASP A 69 -12.36 -24.42 -9.15
C ASP A 69 -11.80 -25.22 -10.36
N ILE A 70 -12.07 -24.81 -11.61
CA ILE A 70 -11.66 -25.56 -12.81
C ILE A 70 -11.17 -24.65 -13.95
N GLU A 71 -11.24 -23.33 -13.87
CA GLU A 71 -11.15 -22.50 -15.09
C GLU A 71 -9.72 -22.25 -15.60
N ASP A 72 -8.69 -22.43 -14.78
CA ASP A 72 -7.29 -22.22 -15.17
C ASP A 72 -6.51 -23.55 -15.35
N GLU A 73 -6.88 -24.39 -16.33
CA GLU A 73 -6.18 -25.65 -16.66
C GLU A 73 -4.68 -25.42 -16.93
N GLU A 74 -4.33 -24.27 -17.52
CA GLU A 74 -2.94 -23.84 -17.76
C GLU A 74 -2.16 -23.69 -16.44
N LEU A 75 -2.77 -23.13 -15.39
CA LEU A 75 -2.10 -22.96 -14.10
C LEU A 75 -1.89 -24.30 -13.42
N VAL A 76 -2.88 -25.20 -13.48
CA VAL A 76 -2.75 -26.55 -12.92
C VAL A 76 -1.62 -27.30 -13.64
N ALA A 77 -1.53 -27.21 -14.97
CA ALA A 77 -0.47 -27.83 -15.75
C ALA A 77 0.93 -27.30 -15.39
N VAL A 78 1.10 -25.97 -15.32
CA VAL A 78 2.39 -25.35 -14.97
C VAL A 78 2.81 -25.67 -13.54
N ILE A 79 1.88 -25.60 -12.57
CA ILE A 79 2.16 -25.94 -11.17
C ILE A 79 2.53 -27.42 -11.03
N SER A 80 1.77 -28.32 -11.69
CA SER A 80 2.05 -29.76 -11.65
C SER A 80 3.40 -30.10 -12.26
N ALA A 81 3.74 -29.49 -13.41
CA ALA A 81 5.04 -29.67 -14.05
C ALA A 81 6.19 -29.15 -13.18
N ALA A 82 6.02 -27.99 -12.53
CA ALA A 82 7.02 -27.43 -11.63
C ALA A 82 7.27 -28.33 -10.40
N ILE A 83 6.20 -28.89 -9.80
CA ILE A 83 6.31 -29.83 -8.68
C ILE A 83 7.00 -31.12 -9.12
N ALA A 84 6.60 -31.68 -10.28
CA ALA A 84 7.22 -32.86 -10.87
C ALA A 84 8.73 -32.66 -11.11
N ALA A 85 9.10 -31.54 -11.72
CA ALA A 85 10.49 -31.17 -11.94
C ALA A 85 11.27 -30.97 -10.62
N SER A 86 10.66 -30.33 -9.62
CA SER A 86 11.30 -30.10 -8.31
C SER A 86 11.56 -31.39 -7.53
N LEU A 87 10.71 -32.40 -7.71
CA LEU A 87 10.82 -33.69 -7.06
C LEU A 87 11.59 -34.72 -7.91
N GLY A 88 11.85 -34.41 -9.18
CA GLY A 88 12.47 -35.34 -10.13
C GLY A 88 11.62 -36.56 -10.48
N VAL A 89 10.29 -36.46 -10.31
CA VAL A 89 9.32 -37.53 -10.57
C VAL A 89 8.45 -37.20 -11.78
N SER A 90 7.76 -38.19 -12.33
CA SER A 90 6.88 -37.99 -13.47
C SER A 90 5.48 -37.52 -13.03
N ILE A 91 4.76 -36.84 -13.92
CA ILE A 91 3.42 -36.27 -13.66
C ILE A 91 2.39 -37.31 -13.14
N PRO A 92 2.28 -38.54 -13.67
CA PRO A 92 1.29 -39.51 -13.18
C PRO A 92 1.58 -40.05 -11.77
N GLU A 93 2.77 -39.84 -11.24
CA GLU A 93 3.16 -40.28 -9.88
C GLU A 93 2.76 -39.27 -8.80
N ILE A 94 2.26 -38.09 -9.18
CA ILE A 94 1.88 -37.01 -8.27
C ILE A 94 0.35 -36.87 -8.24
N ASN A 95 -0.22 -36.82 -7.03
CA ASN A 95 -1.65 -36.56 -6.82
C ASN A 95 -1.85 -35.24 -6.05
N ILE A 96 -2.49 -34.26 -6.69
CA ILE A 96 -2.76 -32.94 -6.12
C ILE A 96 -4.21 -32.89 -5.63
N ARG A 97 -4.38 -32.72 -4.31
CA ARG A 97 -5.71 -32.74 -3.69
C ARG A 97 -6.44 -31.39 -3.73
N SER A 98 -5.71 -30.29 -3.57
CA SER A 98 -6.29 -28.94 -3.59
C SER A 98 -5.22 -27.89 -3.87
N ILE A 99 -5.52 -26.93 -4.74
CA ILE A 99 -4.71 -25.73 -4.94
C ILE A 99 -5.54 -24.57 -4.42
N ARG A 100 -5.05 -23.87 -3.39
CA ARG A 100 -5.69 -22.66 -2.89
C ARG A 100 -4.71 -21.51 -2.94
N ARG A 101 -5.13 -20.40 -3.54
CA ARG A 101 -4.40 -19.14 -3.44
C ARG A 101 -4.54 -18.64 -2.01
N THR A 102 -3.41 -18.42 -1.34
CA THR A 102 -3.41 -17.71 -0.07
C THR A 102 -3.34 -16.24 -0.38
N ASP A 103 -4.28 -15.46 0.11
CA ASP A 103 -4.20 -14.02 -0.02
C ASP A 103 -2.97 -13.54 0.75
N LEU A 104 -1.95 -13.10 0.00
CA LEU A 104 -0.75 -12.47 0.52
C LEU A 104 -1.05 -11.08 1.13
N ALA A 105 -2.32 -10.76 1.42
CA ALA A 105 -2.77 -9.57 2.14
C ALA A 105 -2.29 -9.52 3.61
N THR A 106 -1.18 -10.19 3.92
CA THR A 106 -0.38 -9.89 5.09
C THR A 106 0.39 -8.62 4.81
N ASN A 107 0.09 -7.56 5.56
CA ASN A 107 0.84 -6.30 5.48
C ASN A 107 2.36 -6.56 5.66
N SER A 108 3.19 -5.69 5.11
CA SER A 108 4.65 -5.83 5.13
C SER A 108 5.22 -6.01 6.56
N TRP A 109 4.53 -5.45 7.55
CA TRP A 109 4.90 -5.56 8.97
C TRP A 109 4.69 -6.98 9.54
N ALA A 110 3.58 -7.64 9.22
CA ALA A 110 3.29 -9.01 9.63
C ALA A 110 4.26 -10.01 8.97
N GLN A 111 4.68 -9.75 7.74
CA GLN A 111 5.71 -10.56 7.08
C GLN A 111 7.07 -10.39 7.75
N ALA A 112 7.51 -9.14 7.97
CA ALA A 112 8.77 -8.84 8.63
C ALA A 112 8.85 -9.44 10.05
N GLY A 113 7.77 -9.31 10.84
CA GLY A 113 7.71 -9.89 12.19
C GLY A 113 7.84 -11.41 12.21
N ARG A 114 7.26 -12.12 11.24
CA ARG A 114 7.43 -13.60 11.15
C ARG A 114 8.87 -13.97 10.79
N VAL A 115 9.48 -13.28 9.83
CA VAL A 115 10.88 -13.54 9.44
C VAL A 115 11.81 -13.32 10.62
N GLU A 116 11.59 -12.26 11.40
CA GLU A 116 12.38 -11.95 12.60
C GLU A 116 12.19 -12.98 13.72
N GLN A 117 10.97 -13.49 13.94
CA GLN A 117 10.70 -14.59 14.88
C GLN A 117 11.40 -15.90 14.48
N ILE A 118 11.51 -16.17 13.18
CA ILE A 118 12.19 -17.38 12.67
C ILE A 118 13.71 -17.22 12.77
N MET A 119 14.24 -16.08 12.32
CA MET A 119 15.68 -15.79 12.39
C MET A 119 16.20 -15.68 13.82
N SER A 120 15.40 -15.19 14.77
CA SER A 120 15.80 -15.14 16.19
C SER A 120 15.85 -16.51 16.87
N ARG A 121 15.31 -17.56 16.24
CA ARG A 121 15.33 -18.94 16.73
C ARG A 121 16.36 -19.83 16.03
N LEU A 122 17.08 -19.29 15.04
CA LEU A 122 18.20 -19.91 14.34
C LEU A 122 19.52 -19.44 14.95
#